data_AF-A0A067NUN9-F1
#
_entry.id   AF-A0A067NUN9-F1
#
_cell.length_a   1.000
_cell.length_b   1.000
_cell.length_c   1.000
_cell.angle_alpha   90.00
_cell.angle_beta   90.00
_cell.angle_gamma   90.00
#
_symmetry.space_group_name_H-M   'P 1'
#
loop_
_entity.id
_entity.type
_entity.pdbx_description
1 polymer ?
#
loop_
_entity_poly.entity_id
_entity_poly.type
_entity_poly.pdbx_seq_one_letter_code
_entity_poly.pdbx_strand_id
1 'polypeptide(L)'
;MKRAKRTKESEPFPQRPITPNDEPPKRKVPEAERMRMQVDDPVGLDVNGQRATKKLPKPRTRYRPYAPPNFDCLGPEVNQGIAATQHIRIVNATSTNGSLTTVRMEAQLRGCTSTPLPPELRAPNPHWGLIPEEAQMTATTIPFTTAALPKIAHKNSTALGNMREGLKKRLELTKDVSVLIIPFGAGNRFTRENPRYPDQVTAFLKSLKGAETSQIVVAPPSYQSTPPTRAHYAMPFAYVATNIPPGLKDFLIRRQTFAFQTDNKNHAFNAVEVPGNAPTSWVIANFAGANVSSDPDEMKAALEAIINNLFENPYIARETNRALAGKGVGGSVEERKIIALSTLSLSLIPRRNEHGEDTPVWQLAGRPIHKNHKDHRMWLKTIRQTTFELDNMRSLTSTAEIVGCVWCKAETHSSENCPFPKLKDWKGPSPDNGIFVRPEPPYRPDMNRRRARATKSDKRGKENR
;
A
#
# COMPACT_ATOMS: atom_id res chain seq x y z
N MET A 1 62.75 -24.37 -27.16
CA MET A 1 62.08 -24.13 -25.86
C MET A 1 60.71 -24.82 -25.86
N LYS A 2 60.58 -25.90 -25.08
CA LYS A 2 59.39 -26.76 -25.02
C LYS A 2 58.38 -26.19 -24.02
N ARG A 3 57.13 -26.03 -24.45
CA ARG A 3 56.01 -25.54 -23.63
C ARG A 3 55.37 -26.74 -22.91
N ALA A 4 55.47 -26.76 -21.58
CA ALA A 4 55.02 -27.85 -20.73
C ALA A 4 53.48 -27.92 -20.66
N LYS A 5 52.94 -29.13 -20.85
CA LYS A 5 51.53 -29.47 -20.60
C LYS A 5 51.33 -29.65 -19.09
N ARG A 6 50.39 -28.89 -18.53
CA ARG A 6 49.99 -28.96 -17.12
C ARG A 6 48.86 -29.99 -16.98
N THR A 7 49.16 -31.12 -16.37
CA THR A 7 48.19 -32.15 -15.96
C THR A 7 47.35 -31.63 -14.79
N LYS A 8 46.02 -31.76 -14.90
CA LYS A 8 45.08 -31.54 -13.79
C LYS A 8 44.86 -32.88 -13.11
N GLU A 9 45.48 -33.06 -11.95
CA GLU A 9 45.09 -34.09 -10.99
C GLU A 9 43.81 -33.63 -10.29
N SER A 10 42.79 -34.49 -10.32
CA SER A 10 41.52 -34.30 -9.61
C SER A 10 41.64 -34.87 -8.21
N GLU A 11 41.69 -33.99 -7.20
CA GLU A 11 41.55 -34.39 -5.81
C GLU A 11 40.11 -34.87 -5.52
N PRO A 12 39.91 -35.97 -4.78
CA PRO A 12 38.60 -36.42 -4.36
C PRO A 12 38.04 -35.52 -3.26
N PHE A 13 36.81 -35.04 -3.46
CA PHE A 13 36.04 -34.28 -2.47
C PHE A 13 35.87 -35.07 -1.16
N PRO A 14 36.03 -34.46 0.01
CA PRO A 14 35.72 -35.11 1.28
C PRO A 14 34.21 -35.33 1.40
N GLN A 15 33.82 -36.59 1.66
CA GLN A 15 32.44 -36.96 1.94
C GLN A 15 31.97 -36.29 3.24
N ARG A 16 30.81 -35.64 3.20
CA ARG A 16 30.17 -35.06 4.38
C ARG A 16 29.69 -36.17 5.33
N PRO A 17 29.82 -36.00 6.66
CA PRO A 17 29.21 -36.92 7.63
C PRO A 17 27.69 -36.91 7.51
N ILE A 18 27.10 -38.09 7.43
CA ILE A 18 25.65 -38.30 7.52
C ILE A 18 25.29 -38.22 9.01
N THR A 19 24.58 -37.17 9.43
CA THR A 19 24.00 -37.11 10.77
C THR A 19 22.72 -37.96 10.84
N PRO A 20 22.53 -38.78 11.89
CA PRO A 20 21.29 -39.53 12.10
C PRO A 20 20.13 -38.57 12.33
N ASN A 21 19.01 -38.86 11.67
CA ASN A 21 17.80 -38.06 11.68
C ASN A 21 16.94 -38.45 12.90
N ASP A 22 17.29 -37.96 14.08
CA ASP A 22 16.48 -38.12 15.30
C ASP A 22 15.35 -37.08 15.33
N GLU A 23 14.29 -37.32 14.55
CA GLU A 23 13.01 -36.65 14.78
C GLU A 23 12.37 -37.19 16.07
N PRO A 24 12.04 -36.35 17.07
CA PRO A 24 11.35 -36.81 18.26
C PRO A 24 9.94 -37.32 17.87
N PRO A 25 9.50 -38.47 18.41
CA PRO A 25 8.22 -39.06 18.05
C PRO A 25 7.09 -38.09 18.42
N LYS A 26 6.27 -37.75 17.43
CA LYS A 26 5.06 -36.95 17.61
C LYS A 26 4.16 -37.63 18.63
N ARG A 27 4.08 -37.09 19.85
CA ARG A 27 3.13 -37.52 20.88
C ARG A 27 1.72 -37.49 20.28
N LYS A 28 1.11 -38.67 20.14
CA LYS A 28 -0.31 -38.79 19.85
C LYS A 28 -1.06 -38.32 21.08
N VAL A 29 -1.77 -37.19 20.94
CA VAL A 29 -2.74 -36.72 21.94
C VAL A 29 -3.78 -37.84 22.14
N PRO A 30 -3.97 -38.35 23.37
CA PRO A 30 -4.95 -39.38 23.66
C PRO A 30 -6.36 -38.96 23.23
N GLU A 31 -7.11 -39.90 22.68
CA GLU A 31 -8.43 -39.65 22.10
C GLU A 31 -9.44 -39.03 23.10
N ALA A 32 -9.29 -39.36 24.38
CA ALA A 32 -10.06 -38.76 25.47
C ALA A 32 -9.82 -37.24 25.64
N GLU A 33 -8.62 -36.75 25.31
CA GLU A 33 -8.27 -35.33 25.42
C GLU A 33 -8.77 -34.54 24.18
N ARG A 34 -8.86 -35.19 23.02
CA ARG A 34 -9.56 -34.64 21.84
C ARG A 34 -11.06 -34.46 22.05
N MET A 35 -11.70 -35.38 22.78
CA MET A 35 -13.14 -35.32 23.06
C MET A 35 -13.48 -34.21 24.05
N ARG A 36 -12.56 -33.84 24.98
CA ARG A 36 -12.77 -32.73 25.92
C ARG A 36 -12.65 -31.35 25.29
N MET A 37 -11.91 -31.18 24.20
CA MET A 37 -11.78 -29.88 23.51
C MET A 37 -12.94 -29.55 22.55
N GLN A 38 -13.95 -30.41 22.43
CA GLN A 38 -15.12 -30.19 21.55
C GLN A 38 -16.41 -29.79 22.29
N VAL A 39 -16.36 -29.63 23.60
CA VAL A 39 -17.55 -29.32 24.41
C VAL A 39 -17.38 -27.93 25.01
N ASP A 40 -17.61 -26.89 24.21
CA ASP A 40 -17.91 -25.51 24.69
C ASP A 40 -18.41 -24.64 23.53
N ASP A 41 -19.34 -25.17 22.72
CA ASP A 41 -20.17 -24.36 21.83
C ASP A 41 -21.63 -24.84 22.00
N PRO A 42 -22.54 -24.03 22.58
CA PRO A 42 -23.92 -24.44 22.78
C PRO A 42 -24.65 -24.39 21.44
N VAL A 43 -24.61 -25.49 20.70
CA VAL A 43 -25.42 -25.69 19.49
C VAL A 43 -26.74 -26.32 19.90
N GLY A 44 -27.83 -25.58 19.74
CA GLY A 44 -29.19 -26.06 19.98
C GLY A 44 -29.49 -27.31 19.15
N LEU A 45 -29.63 -28.44 19.84
CA LEU A 45 -30.19 -29.67 19.30
C LEU A 45 -31.71 -29.61 19.44
N ASP A 46 -32.43 -30.14 18.46
CA ASP A 46 -33.88 -30.33 18.58
C ASP A 46 -34.21 -31.55 19.47
N VAL A 47 -35.48 -31.68 19.84
CA VAL A 47 -36.01 -32.64 20.82
C VAL A 47 -35.74 -34.11 20.42
N ASN A 48 -35.33 -34.37 19.17
CA ASN A 48 -35.04 -35.70 18.66
C ASN A 48 -33.53 -35.98 18.45
N GLY A 49 -32.64 -35.09 18.90
CA GLY A 49 -31.21 -35.34 18.92
C GLY A 49 -30.54 -35.46 17.55
N GLN A 50 -31.21 -35.04 16.47
CA GLN A 50 -30.62 -35.05 15.13
C GLN A 50 -30.09 -33.67 14.75
N ARG A 51 -28.87 -33.61 14.21
CA ARG A 51 -28.36 -32.39 13.56
C ARG A 51 -29.21 -32.12 12.32
N ALA A 52 -30.15 -31.20 12.41
CA ALA A 52 -30.94 -30.73 11.29
C ALA A 52 -30.03 -30.08 10.23
N THR A 53 -29.54 -30.87 9.28
CA THR A 53 -28.97 -30.32 8.04
C THR A 53 -30.13 -29.83 7.18
N LYS A 54 -30.67 -28.65 7.51
CA LYS A 54 -31.55 -27.90 6.60
C LYS A 54 -30.74 -27.61 5.34
N LYS A 55 -30.89 -28.46 4.32
CA LYS A 55 -30.46 -28.14 2.95
C LYS A 55 -31.23 -26.90 2.55
N LEU A 56 -30.56 -25.74 2.58
CA LEU A 56 -31.10 -24.51 2.04
C LEU A 56 -31.52 -24.78 0.58
N PRO A 57 -32.73 -24.37 0.17
CA PRO A 57 -33.17 -24.56 -1.20
C PRO A 57 -32.20 -23.83 -2.12
N LYS A 58 -31.71 -24.54 -3.15
CA LYS A 58 -30.87 -23.92 -4.19
C LYS A 58 -31.67 -22.77 -4.80
N PRO A 59 -31.17 -21.52 -4.76
CA PRO A 59 -31.89 -20.41 -5.37
C PRO A 59 -31.95 -20.67 -6.87
N ARG A 60 -33.15 -20.93 -7.39
CA ARG A 60 -33.44 -20.85 -8.82
C ARG A 60 -33.37 -19.37 -9.22
N THR A 61 -32.18 -18.85 -9.44
CA THR A 61 -32.00 -17.57 -10.13
C THR A 61 -32.36 -17.78 -11.59
N ARG A 62 -33.65 -17.59 -11.94
CA ARG A 62 -33.99 -17.21 -13.32
C ARG A 62 -33.27 -15.89 -13.56
N TYR A 63 -32.38 -15.87 -14.55
CA TYR A 63 -31.82 -14.64 -15.09
C TYR A 63 -32.99 -13.74 -15.52
N ARG A 64 -33.26 -12.69 -14.76
CA ARG A 64 -34.02 -11.54 -15.24
C ARG A 64 -32.99 -10.61 -15.85
N PRO A 65 -33.01 -10.33 -17.17
CA PRO A 65 -32.21 -9.25 -17.71
C PRO A 65 -32.54 -7.98 -16.91
N TYR A 66 -31.50 -7.35 -16.39
CA TYR A 66 -31.60 -6.09 -15.67
C TYR A 66 -32.02 -5.03 -16.69
N ALA A 67 -33.32 -4.73 -16.78
CA ALA A 67 -33.75 -3.51 -17.44
C ALA A 67 -33.22 -2.36 -16.56
N PRO A 68 -32.34 -1.48 -17.08
CA PRO A 68 -31.89 -0.33 -16.32
C PRO A 68 -33.12 0.48 -15.91
N PRO A 69 -33.16 1.04 -14.69
CA PRO A 69 -34.25 1.94 -14.31
C PRO A 69 -34.32 3.09 -15.33
N ASN A 70 -35.50 3.35 -15.89
CA ASN A 70 -35.75 4.54 -16.70
C ASN A 70 -35.37 5.76 -15.87
N PHE A 71 -34.24 6.38 -16.23
CA PHE A 71 -33.82 7.68 -15.74
C PHE A 71 -34.50 8.77 -16.59
N ASP A 72 -35.83 8.83 -16.56
CA ASP A 72 -36.61 9.91 -17.21
C ASP A 72 -36.70 11.15 -16.30
N CYS A 73 -35.59 11.52 -15.63
CA CYS A 73 -35.54 12.67 -14.72
C CYS A 73 -34.52 13.74 -15.14
N LEU A 74 -33.95 13.65 -16.34
CA LEU A 74 -33.13 14.72 -16.89
C LEU A 74 -34.05 15.69 -17.61
N GLY A 75 -34.28 16.85 -17.00
CA GLY A 75 -34.97 17.98 -17.62
C GLY A 75 -34.25 18.47 -18.89
N PRO A 76 -34.81 19.47 -19.60
CA PRO A 76 -34.34 19.88 -20.91
C PRO A 76 -32.84 20.19 -20.90
N GLU A 77 -32.09 19.38 -21.64
CA GLU A 77 -30.65 19.51 -21.83
C GLU A 77 -30.35 20.84 -22.53
N VAL A 78 -29.92 21.84 -21.76
CA VAL A 78 -29.13 22.93 -22.32
C VAL A 78 -27.75 22.34 -22.59
N ASN A 79 -27.58 21.81 -23.81
CA ASN A 79 -26.29 21.42 -24.36
C ASN A 79 -25.44 22.67 -24.57
N GLN A 80 -24.79 23.13 -23.50
CA GLN A 80 -23.54 23.85 -23.61
C GLN A 80 -22.48 22.88 -23.13
N GLY A 81 -21.89 22.14 -24.08
CA GLY A 81 -20.70 21.32 -23.85
C GLY A 81 -19.55 22.21 -23.42
N ILE A 82 -19.54 22.61 -22.15
CA ILE A 82 -18.42 23.32 -21.57
C ILE A 82 -17.31 22.30 -21.43
N ALA A 83 -16.28 22.42 -22.27
CA ALA A 83 -15.13 21.53 -22.22
C ALA A 83 -14.51 21.57 -20.82
N ALA A 84 -14.16 20.41 -20.26
CA ALA A 84 -13.51 20.29 -18.95
C ALA A 84 -12.26 21.20 -18.83
N THR A 85 -11.57 21.43 -19.94
CA THR A 85 -10.42 22.32 -20.11
C THR A 85 -10.71 23.79 -19.78
N GLN A 86 -11.97 24.23 -19.85
CA GLN A 86 -12.37 25.59 -19.44
C GLN A 86 -12.34 25.80 -17.93
N HIS A 87 -12.49 24.72 -17.15
CA HIS A 87 -12.58 24.76 -15.69
C HIS A 87 -11.36 24.18 -14.98
N ILE A 88 -10.57 23.37 -15.67
CA ILE A 88 -9.36 22.76 -15.13
C ILE A 88 -8.15 23.29 -15.88
N ARG A 89 -7.26 23.96 -15.15
CA ARG A 89 -5.94 24.37 -15.65
C ARG A 89 -4.93 23.30 -15.30
N ILE A 90 -4.13 22.86 -16.26
CA ILE A 90 -2.96 22.02 -15.98
C ILE A 90 -1.75 22.92 -15.80
N VAL A 91 -1.05 22.73 -14.68
CA VAL A 91 0.19 23.43 -14.36
C VAL A 91 1.34 22.43 -14.25
N ASN A 92 2.52 22.85 -14.71
CA ASN A 92 3.74 22.12 -14.45
C ASN A 92 4.16 22.37 -13.00
N ALA A 93 4.52 21.31 -12.29
CA ALA A 93 5.02 21.39 -10.94
C ALA A 93 6.15 20.36 -10.75
N THR A 94 7.39 20.84 -10.78
CA THR A 94 8.56 20.01 -10.49
C THR A 94 8.74 19.87 -8.98
N SER A 95 8.92 18.63 -8.50
CA SER A 95 9.27 18.36 -7.10
C SER A 95 10.64 17.71 -7.04
N THR A 96 11.51 18.24 -6.19
CA THR A 96 12.85 17.69 -5.97
C THR A 96 12.93 17.15 -4.55
N ASN A 97 13.17 15.84 -4.43
CA ASN A 97 13.32 15.13 -3.17
C ASN A 97 14.75 14.61 -3.09
N GLY A 98 15.67 15.45 -2.58
CA GLY A 98 17.11 15.16 -2.61
C GLY A 98 17.63 15.13 -4.05
N SER A 99 18.25 14.02 -4.45
CA SER A 99 18.74 13.81 -5.84
C SER A 99 17.66 13.40 -6.84
N LEU A 100 16.44 13.09 -6.37
CA LEU A 100 15.36 12.66 -7.25
C LEU A 100 14.52 13.87 -7.68
N THR A 101 14.63 14.24 -8.96
CA THR A 101 13.73 15.20 -9.59
C THR A 101 12.55 14.46 -10.20
N THR A 102 11.35 14.79 -9.73
CA THR A 102 10.09 14.27 -10.28
C THR A 102 9.43 15.39 -11.08
N VAL A 103 9.37 15.21 -12.41
CA VAL A 103 8.53 16.05 -13.27
C VAL A 103 7.08 15.63 -13.06
N ARG A 104 6.21 16.61 -12.85
CA ARG A 104 4.81 16.35 -12.59
C ARG A 104 3.91 17.42 -13.18
N MET A 105 2.77 16.99 -13.65
CA MET A 105 1.66 17.84 -14.07
C MET A 105 0.55 17.76 -13.04
N GLU A 106 0.02 18.91 -12.63
CA GLU A 106 -1.09 19.01 -11.68
C GLU A 106 -2.29 19.69 -12.34
N ALA A 107 -3.46 19.05 -12.22
CA ALA A 107 -4.72 19.71 -12.49
C ALA A 107 -5.03 20.70 -11.35
N GLN A 108 -5.55 21.87 -11.71
CA GLN A 108 -5.97 22.91 -10.79
C GLN A 108 -7.33 23.46 -11.22
N LEU A 109 -8.20 23.68 -10.24
CA LEU A 109 -9.52 24.26 -10.46
C LEU A 109 -9.39 25.76 -10.79
N ARG A 110 -10.04 26.24 -11.85
CA ARG A 110 -10.10 27.67 -12.23
C ARG A 110 -11.17 28.44 -11.44
N GLY A 111 -11.19 28.36 -10.11
CA GLY A 111 -12.08 29.20 -9.27
C GLY A 111 -13.60 29.07 -9.51
N CYS A 112 -14.05 28.06 -10.27
CA CYS A 112 -15.44 27.97 -10.77
C CYS A 112 -16.42 27.26 -9.83
N THR A 113 -16.06 26.91 -8.59
CA THR A 113 -17.00 26.21 -7.73
C THR A 113 -17.93 27.19 -7.04
N SER A 114 -19.23 27.00 -7.25
CA SER A 114 -20.30 27.70 -6.53
C SER A 114 -20.22 27.40 -5.03
N THR A 115 -19.65 26.24 -4.67
CA THR A 115 -19.54 25.77 -3.30
C THR A 115 -18.11 25.93 -2.79
N PRO A 116 -17.88 26.54 -1.61
CA PRO A 116 -16.56 26.53 -0.98
C PRO A 116 -16.17 25.08 -0.65
N LEU A 117 -15.04 24.62 -1.20
CA LEU A 117 -14.58 23.26 -0.97
C LEU A 117 -14.25 23.02 0.51
N PRO A 118 -14.67 21.90 1.12
CA PRO A 118 -14.19 21.51 2.44
C PRO A 118 -12.65 21.46 2.52
N PRO A 119 -12.01 21.73 3.68
CA PRO A 119 -10.55 21.72 3.82
C PRO A 119 -9.88 20.42 3.37
N GLU A 120 -10.51 19.28 3.65
CA GLU A 120 -10.10 17.95 3.18
C GLU A 120 -10.03 17.84 1.65
N LEU A 121 -10.83 18.63 0.93
CA LEU A 121 -10.82 18.74 -0.52
C LEU A 121 -9.91 19.86 -1.04
N ARG A 122 -9.15 20.52 -0.16
CA ARG A 122 -8.06 21.45 -0.53
C ARG A 122 -6.68 20.91 -0.20
N ALA A 123 -6.59 19.86 0.61
CA ALA A 123 -5.32 19.28 1.04
C ALA A 123 -4.47 18.83 -0.17
N PRO A 124 -3.19 19.23 -0.27
CA PRO A 124 -2.30 18.75 -1.31
C PRO A 124 -2.10 17.23 -1.18
N ASN A 125 -1.66 16.57 -2.25
CA ASN A 125 -1.35 15.16 -2.16
C ASN A 125 -0.25 14.93 -1.11
N PRO A 126 -0.47 14.01 -0.16
CA PRO A 126 0.45 13.81 0.95
C PRO A 126 1.80 13.20 0.53
N HIS A 127 1.93 12.68 -0.69
CA HIS A 127 3.17 12.11 -1.21
C HIS A 127 4.17 13.17 -1.72
N TRP A 128 3.78 14.43 -1.84
CA TRP A 128 4.61 15.48 -2.46
C TRP A 128 5.12 16.52 -1.48
N GLY A 129 4.83 16.34 -0.20
CA GLY A 129 5.37 17.22 0.84
C GLY A 129 6.82 16.90 1.16
N LEU A 130 7.55 17.92 1.61
CA LEU A 130 8.77 17.74 2.38
C LEU A 130 8.42 17.76 3.86
N ILE A 131 9.11 16.94 4.64
CA ILE A 131 9.14 17.08 6.09
C ILE A 131 10.07 18.26 6.37
N PRO A 132 9.58 19.35 7.00
CA PRO A 132 10.40 20.52 7.28
C PRO A 132 11.64 20.13 8.09
N GLU A 133 12.75 20.82 7.84
CA GLU A 133 13.95 20.68 8.66
C GLU A 133 13.61 21.09 10.10
N GLU A 134 14.07 20.28 11.04
CA GLU A 134 13.77 20.51 12.44
C GLU A 134 14.80 21.47 13.05
N ALA A 135 14.36 22.69 13.37
CA ALA A 135 15.24 23.75 13.84
C ALA A 135 15.86 23.49 15.24
N GLN A 136 15.29 22.56 16.03
CA GLN A 136 15.81 22.22 17.35
C GLN A 136 15.82 20.71 17.55
N MET A 137 17.04 20.15 17.65
CA MET A 137 17.21 18.78 18.08
C MET A 137 16.58 18.60 19.46
N THR A 138 15.62 17.68 19.58
CA THR A 138 15.31 17.12 20.90
C THR A 138 16.59 16.47 21.42
N ALA A 139 17.00 16.82 22.64
CA ALA A 139 18.13 16.16 23.29
C ALA A 139 17.87 14.65 23.26
N THR A 140 18.71 13.91 22.54
CA THR A 140 18.68 12.46 22.48
C THR A 140 20.08 11.92 22.66
N THR A 141 20.17 10.80 23.37
CA THR A 141 21.43 10.08 23.56
C THR A 141 21.78 9.20 22.37
N ILE A 142 20.83 8.92 21.48
CA ILE A 142 21.03 8.07 20.29
C ILE A 142 21.05 8.95 19.03
N PRO A 143 22.20 9.05 18.35
CA PRO A 143 22.30 9.86 17.14
C PRO A 143 21.34 9.39 16.03
N PHE A 144 20.61 10.33 15.41
CA PHE A 144 19.71 10.08 14.29
C PHE A 144 19.91 11.10 13.15
N THR A 145 19.37 10.81 11.97
CA THR A 145 19.39 11.70 10.78
C THR A 145 18.51 12.93 11.00
N THR A 146 19.05 14.13 10.78
CA THR A 146 18.39 15.42 11.01
C THR A 146 18.03 16.16 9.73
N ALA A 147 18.56 15.76 8.57
CA ALA A 147 18.24 16.39 7.29
C ALA A 147 16.73 16.43 6.98
N ALA A 148 16.33 17.35 6.11
CA ALA A 148 15.00 17.38 5.52
C ALA A 148 14.72 16.05 4.81
N LEU A 149 13.57 15.45 5.10
CA LEU A 149 13.20 14.12 4.59
C LEU A 149 11.99 14.22 3.66
N PRO A 150 11.95 13.46 2.56
CA PRO A 150 10.74 13.34 1.75
C PRO A 150 9.61 12.74 2.57
N LYS A 151 8.39 13.29 2.45
CA LYS A 151 7.21 12.73 3.13
C LYS A 151 6.79 11.42 2.46
N ILE A 152 6.51 10.39 3.27
CA ILE A 152 5.98 9.10 2.81
C ILE A 152 4.55 8.94 3.30
N ALA A 153 3.57 8.96 2.40
CA ALA A 153 2.22 8.57 2.76
C ALA A 153 2.06 7.04 2.62
N HIS A 154 1.62 6.40 3.70
CA HIS A 154 1.31 4.97 3.72
C HIS A 154 -0.20 4.78 3.61
N LYS A 155 -0.65 3.90 2.71
CA LYS A 155 -2.07 3.50 2.65
C LYS A 155 -2.46 2.65 3.86
N ASN A 156 -3.73 2.69 4.26
CA ASN A 156 -4.24 1.88 5.38
C ASN A 156 -3.95 0.37 5.23
N SER A 157 -3.99 -0.14 4.00
CA SER A 157 -3.65 -1.54 3.74
C SER A 157 -2.18 -1.86 3.98
N THR A 158 -1.25 -0.92 3.81
CA THR A 158 0.17 -1.10 4.16
C THR A 158 0.35 -1.05 5.68
N ALA A 159 -0.30 -0.08 6.34
CA ALA A 159 -0.15 0.16 7.77
C ALA A 159 -0.80 -0.94 8.63
N LEU A 160 -2.03 -1.37 8.29
CA LEU A 160 -2.83 -2.32 9.06
C LEU A 160 -3.08 -3.66 8.34
N GLY A 161 -2.44 -3.88 7.19
CA GLY A 161 -2.63 -5.07 6.35
C GLY A 161 -2.33 -6.36 7.10
N ASN A 162 -3.20 -7.36 6.98
CA ASN A 162 -3.11 -8.64 7.69
C ASN A 162 -3.03 -8.53 9.22
N MET A 163 -3.32 -7.38 9.82
CA MET A 163 -3.35 -7.26 11.27
C MET A 163 -4.58 -7.97 11.85
N ARG A 164 -4.44 -8.61 13.02
CA ARG A 164 -5.58 -9.23 13.72
C ARG A 164 -6.68 -8.20 14.02
N GLU A 165 -7.93 -8.59 13.79
CA GLU A 165 -9.08 -7.68 13.93
C GLU A 165 -9.25 -7.13 15.35
N GLY A 166 -9.03 -7.96 16.37
CA GLY A 166 -9.05 -7.51 17.77
C GLY A 166 -7.99 -6.45 18.08
N LEU A 167 -6.82 -6.50 17.43
CA LEU A 167 -5.79 -5.48 17.59
C LEU A 167 -6.19 -4.18 16.90
N LYS A 168 -6.77 -4.23 15.69
CA LYS A 168 -7.27 -3.03 15.00
C LYS A 168 -8.32 -2.30 15.82
N LYS A 169 -9.28 -3.03 16.40
CA LYS A 169 -10.30 -2.45 17.30
C LYS A 169 -9.68 -1.75 18.51
N ARG A 170 -8.67 -2.37 19.13
CA ARG A 170 -7.94 -1.75 20.25
C ARG A 170 -7.18 -0.51 19.81
N LEU A 171 -6.49 -0.56 18.66
CA LEU A 171 -5.78 0.59 18.11
C LEU A 171 -6.70 1.78 17.84
N GLU A 172 -7.91 1.54 17.37
CA GLU A 172 -8.91 2.60 17.17
C GLU A 172 -9.28 3.28 18.50
N LEU A 173 -9.42 2.49 19.57
CA LEU A 173 -9.71 2.99 20.93
C LEU A 173 -8.51 3.71 21.57
N THR A 174 -7.28 3.34 21.20
CA THR A 174 -6.05 3.89 21.79
C THR A 174 -5.27 4.78 20.83
N LYS A 175 -5.91 5.28 19.77
CA LYS A 175 -5.25 6.03 18.69
C LYS A 175 -4.51 7.27 19.20
N ASP A 176 -4.99 7.89 20.27
CA ASP A 176 -4.40 9.13 20.82
C ASP A 176 -3.07 8.89 21.52
N VAL A 177 -2.82 7.66 21.97
CA VAL A 177 -1.60 7.23 22.69
C VAL A 177 -0.78 6.19 21.93
N SER A 178 -1.11 5.95 20.66
CA SER A 178 -0.49 4.92 19.83
C SER A 178 0.07 5.50 18.53
N VAL A 179 1.21 4.97 18.10
CA VAL A 179 1.87 5.28 16.82
C VAL A 179 2.24 3.97 16.13
N LEU A 180 2.02 3.90 14.82
CA LEU A 180 2.49 2.79 14.01
C LEU A 180 3.93 3.05 13.58
N ILE A 181 4.79 2.05 13.77
CA ILE A 181 6.20 2.09 13.39
C ILE A 181 6.39 1.13 12.22
N ILE A 182 6.70 1.66 11.03
CA ILE A 182 6.92 0.88 9.80
C ILE A 182 8.41 0.87 9.48
N PRO A 183 9.13 -0.22 9.76
CA PRO A 183 10.57 -0.29 9.48
C PRO A 183 10.87 -0.20 7.98
N PHE A 184 12.05 0.33 7.66
CA PHE A 184 12.58 0.23 6.31
C PHE A 184 12.95 -1.23 6.02
N GLY A 185 12.51 -1.75 4.88
CA GLY A 185 12.65 -3.17 4.53
C GLY A 185 11.69 -4.08 5.28
N ALA A 186 10.66 -3.54 5.96
CA ALA A 186 9.71 -4.32 6.75
C ALA A 186 9.09 -5.49 5.98
N GLY A 187 8.88 -6.58 6.72
CA GLY A 187 8.33 -7.84 6.24
C GLY A 187 8.75 -9.02 7.09
N ASN A 188 8.33 -10.22 6.69
CA ASN A 188 8.63 -11.46 7.39
C ASN A 188 10.15 -11.71 7.55
N ARG A 189 10.93 -11.39 6.51
CA ARG A 189 12.40 -11.51 6.56
C ARG A 189 13.00 -10.60 7.63
N PHE A 190 12.58 -9.33 7.65
CA PHE A 190 13.07 -8.33 8.59
C PHE A 190 12.79 -8.74 10.04
N THR A 191 11.56 -9.17 10.35
CA THR A 191 11.19 -9.60 11.71
C THR A 191 12.01 -10.80 12.18
N ARG A 192 12.31 -11.76 11.29
CA ARG A 192 13.14 -12.92 11.62
C ARG A 192 14.61 -12.55 11.86
N GLU A 193 15.15 -11.65 11.05
CA GLU A 193 16.56 -11.23 11.11
C GLU A 193 16.84 -10.22 12.23
N ASN A 194 15.80 -9.55 12.75
CA ASN A 194 15.93 -8.51 13.77
C ASN A 194 14.97 -8.75 14.96
N PRO A 195 15.13 -9.86 15.72
CA PRO A 195 14.22 -10.18 16.83
C PRO A 195 14.26 -9.15 17.96
N ARG A 196 15.36 -8.41 18.13
CA ARG A 196 15.54 -7.36 19.14
C ARG A 196 15.09 -5.97 18.68
N TYR A 197 14.55 -5.85 17.46
CA TYR A 197 14.13 -4.56 16.91
C TYR A 197 13.11 -3.81 17.80
N PRO A 198 12.09 -4.46 18.41
CA PRO A 198 11.19 -3.78 19.35
C PRO A 198 11.93 -3.10 20.50
N ASP A 199 12.92 -3.78 21.10
CA ASP A 199 13.69 -3.25 22.23
C ASP A 199 14.55 -2.07 21.79
N GLN A 200 15.18 -2.15 20.61
CA GLN A 200 16.01 -1.09 20.04
C GLN A 200 15.19 0.16 19.72
N VAL A 201 14.01 0.01 19.11
CA VAL A 201 13.10 1.15 18.87
C VAL A 201 12.58 1.70 20.20
N THR A 202 12.28 0.85 21.18
CA THR A 202 11.82 1.30 22.50
C THR A 202 12.91 2.13 23.20
N ALA A 203 14.17 1.68 23.17
CA ALA A 203 15.32 2.42 23.68
C ALA A 203 15.50 3.76 22.95
N PHE A 204 15.38 3.76 21.62
CA PHE A 204 15.41 4.99 20.82
C PHE A 204 14.31 5.97 21.23
N LEU A 205 13.05 5.52 21.29
CA LEU A 205 11.92 6.39 21.66
C LEU A 205 12.06 6.93 23.08
N LYS A 206 12.55 6.13 24.03
CA LYS A 206 12.84 6.56 25.41
C LYS A 206 13.99 7.56 25.52
N SER A 207 14.90 7.57 24.54
CA SER A 207 15.99 8.54 24.51
C SER A 207 15.55 9.94 24.06
N LEU A 208 14.35 10.08 23.49
CA LEU A 208 13.84 11.36 23.01
C LEU A 208 13.30 12.20 24.18
N LYS A 209 13.56 13.51 24.15
CA LYS A 209 13.01 14.46 25.11
C LYS A 209 11.48 14.31 25.23
N GLY A 210 10.98 14.29 26.46
CA GLY A 210 9.55 14.12 26.75
C GLY A 210 9.10 12.66 26.89
N ALA A 211 9.99 11.69 26.73
CA ALA A 211 9.70 10.27 27.00
C ALA A 211 9.99 9.83 28.45
N GLU A 212 10.58 10.70 29.27
CA GLU A 212 11.21 10.39 30.57
C GLU A 212 10.33 9.63 31.57
N THR A 213 9.02 9.89 31.59
CA THR A 213 8.07 9.28 32.54
C THR A 213 7.21 8.18 31.90
N SER A 214 7.39 7.93 30.61
CA SER A 214 6.48 7.10 29.84
C SER A 214 6.90 5.63 29.77
N GLN A 215 5.94 4.74 30.03
CA GLN A 215 6.10 3.29 29.86
C GLN A 215 5.92 2.90 28.38
N ILE A 216 6.72 3.49 27.49
CA ILE A 216 6.67 3.19 26.06
C ILE A 216 6.99 1.72 25.84
N VAL A 217 6.14 1.05 25.08
CA VAL A 217 6.31 -0.34 24.65
C VAL A 217 6.10 -0.41 23.14
N VAL A 218 7.03 -1.06 22.45
CA VAL A 218 6.90 -1.37 21.02
C VAL A 218 6.59 -2.86 20.88
N ALA A 219 5.44 -3.17 20.27
CA ALA A 219 5.03 -4.54 20.02
C ALA A 219 5.29 -4.94 18.55
N PRO A 220 5.73 -6.18 18.29
CA PRO A 220 5.93 -6.67 16.94
C PRO A 220 4.62 -6.78 16.14
N PRO A 221 4.69 -6.85 14.80
CA PRO A 221 3.52 -7.01 13.94
C PRO A 221 2.69 -8.24 14.32
N SER A 222 1.37 -8.06 14.44
CA SER A 222 0.45 -9.15 14.76
C SER A 222 -0.23 -9.69 13.50
N TYR A 223 0.20 -10.85 13.02
CA TYR A 223 -0.36 -11.49 11.83
C TYR A 223 -1.73 -12.12 12.11
N GLN A 224 -2.69 -11.91 11.22
CA GLN A 224 -3.98 -12.61 11.17
C GLN A 224 -3.80 -14.08 10.76
N SER A 225 -2.81 -14.34 9.91
CA SER A 225 -2.45 -15.68 9.43
C SER A 225 -0.95 -15.77 9.22
N THR A 226 -0.35 -16.93 9.49
CA THR A 226 1.08 -17.15 9.31
C THR A 226 1.51 -16.80 7.88
N PRO A 227 2.44 -15.85 7.69
CA PRO A 227 2.89 -15.47 6.37
C PRO A 227 3.63 -16.66 5.72
N PRO A 228 3.56 -16.82 4.39
CA PRO A 228 4.38 -17.80 3.69
C PRO A 228 5.88 -17.55 3.94
N THR A 229 6.67 -18.61 4.11
CA THR A 229 8.11 -18.51 4.37
C THR A 229 8.88 -17.77 3.28
N ARG A 230 8.39 -17.83 2.03
CA ARG A 230 8.98 -17.19 0.85
C ARG A 230 8.55 -15.74 0.65
N ALA A 231 7.55 -15.26 1.38
CA ALA A 231 7.04 -13.91 1.19
C ALA A 231 7.85 -12.94 2.09
N HIS A 232 9.04 -12.56 1.62
CA HIS A 232 10.03 -11.84 2.42
C HIS A 232 9.51 -10.48 2.89
N TYR A 233 8.69 -9.85 2.06
CA TYR A 233 8.08 -8.54 2.29
C TYR A 233 6.56 -8.62 2.47
N ALA A 234 6.07 -9.70 3.10
CA ALA A 234 4.65 -9.84 3.43
C ALA A 234 4.20 -8.95 4.59
N MET A 235 2.93 -8.52 4.54
CA MET A 235 2.22 -7.79 5.60
C MET A 235 1.83 -8.70 6.79
N PRO A 236 1.65 -8.15 8.01
CA PRO A 236 1.75 -6.73 8.39
C PRO A 236 3.18 -6.24 8.51
N PHE A 237 3.38 -4.95 8.23
CA PHE A 237 4.67 -4.27 8.39
C PHE A 237 4.79 -3.51 9.71
N ALA A 238 3.67 -3.01 10.23
CA ALA A 238 3.67 -2.09 11.35
C ALA A 238 3.88 -2.80 12.68
N TYR A 239 4.89 -2.33 13.39
CA TYR A 239 5.02 -2.45 14.84
C TYR A 239 4.10 -1.41 15.47
N VAL A 240 3.64 -1.67 16.69
CA VAL A 240 2.75 -0.75 17.42
C VAL A 240 3.51 -0.21 18.62
N ALA A 241 3.73 1.10 18.65
CA ALA A 241 4.23 1.78 19.83
C ALA A 241 3.05 2.32 20.64
N THR A 242 2.92 1.92 21.90
CA THR A 242 1.84 2.34 22.81
C THR A 242 2.38 3.17 23.96
N ASN A 243 1.48 3.85 24.68
CA ASN A 243 1.78 4.73 25.81
C ASN A 243 2.69 5.91 25.40
N ILE A 244 2.52 6.41 24.18
CA ILE A 244 3.26 7.56 23.67
C ILE A 244 2.62 8.84 24.21
N PRO A 245 3.37 9.72 24.93
CA PRO A 245 2.86 11.01 25.35
C PRO A 245 2.41 11.88 24.15
N PRO A 246 1.34 12.70 24.27
CA PRO A 246 0.80 13.46 23.14
C PRO A 246 1.85 14.32 22.41
N GLY A 247 2.68 15.07 23.15
CA GLY A 247 3.73 15.89 22.55
C GLY A 247 4.79 15.09 21.79
N LEU A 248 5.13 13.89 22.29
CA LEU A 248 6.03 12.98 21.59
C LEU A 248 5.36 12.37 20.35
N LYS A 249 4.08 12.00 20.44
CA LYS A 249 3.31 11.52 19.28
C LYS A 249 3.31 12.56 18.16
N ASP A 250 2.99 13.81 18.47
CA ASP A 250 2.95 14.88 17.47
C ASP A 250 4.32 15.11 16.82
N PHE A 251 5.39 15.05 17.61
CA PHE A 251 6.77 15.08 17.10
C PHE A 251 7.05 13.91 16.16
N LEU A 252 6.76 12.68 16.57
CA LEU A 252 6.98 11.48 15.77
C LEU A 252 6.21 11.52 14.44
N ILE A 253 4.94 11.92 14.46
CA ILE A 253 4.11 12.01 13.25
C ILE A 253 4.56 13.14 12.32
N ARG A 254 4.94 14.29 12.89
CA ARG A 254 5.42 15.45 12.12
C ARG A 254 6.75 15.16 11.43
N ARG A 255 7.71 14.60 12.16
CA ARG A 255 9.03 14.22 11.63
C ARG A 255 8.95 12.98 10.74
N GLN A 256 8.01 12.08 11.04
CA GLN A 256 7.68 10.86 10.30
C GLN A 256 8.83 9.85 10.13
N THR A 257 9.93 10.19 9.48
CA THR A 257 11.03 9.26 9.23
C THR A 257 12.14 9.44 10.26
N PHE A 258 12.56 8.34 10.86
CA PHE A 258 13.67 8.28 11.79
C PHE A 258 14.68 7.27 11.29
N ALA A 259 15.96 7.66 11.27
CA ALA A 259 17.07 6.78 10.94
C ALA A 259 18.16 6.96 11.99
N PHE A 260 18.55 5.88 12.65
CA PHE A 260 19.40 5.90 13.85
C PHE A 260 20.28 4.66 13.91
N GLN A 261 21.31 4.72 14.75
CA GLN A 261 22.25 3.62 14.92
C GLN A 261 22.26 3.13 16.38
N THR A 262 22.12 1.83 16.57
CA THR A 262 22.20 1.17 17.87
C THR A 262 22.90 -0.17 17.71
N ASP A 263 23.78 -0.55 18.64
CA ASP A 263 24.54 -1.81 18.57
C ASP A 263 25.29 -2.02 17.24
N ASN A 264 25.89 -0.95 16.69
CA ASN A 264 26.55 -0.93 15.38
C ASN A 264 25.65 -1.33 14.18
N LYS A 265 24.33 -1.32 14.35
CA LYS A 265 23.37 -1.58 13.28
C LYS A 265 22.60 -0.31 12.93
N ASN A 266 22.40 -0.12 11.62
CA ASN A 266 21.63 0.99 11.10
C ASN A 266 20.16 0.60 11.02
N HIS A 267 19.31 1.43 11.61
CA HIS A 267 17.87 1.24 11.65
C HIS A 267 17.17 2.45 11.05
N ALA A 268 16.03 2.22 10.40
CA ALA A 268 15.13 3.30 10.03
C ALA A 268 13.68 2.85 10.09
N PHE A 269 12.78 3.79 10.40
CA PHE A 269 11.34 3.57 10.36
C PHE A 269 10.58 4.83 9.97
N ASN A 270 9.35 4.63 9.52
CA ASN A 270 8.32 5.66 9.45
C ASN A 270 7.38 5.55 10.65
N ALA A 271 7.24 6.61 11.42
CA ALA A 271 6.16 6.83 12.37
C ALA A 271 4.93 7.31 11.60
N VAL A 272 3.84 6.58 11.74
CA VAL A 272 2.58 6.82 11.04
C VAL A 272 1.47 6.85 12.07
N GLU A 273 0.54 7.78 11.90
CA GLU A 273 -0.65 7.82 12.74
C GLU A 273 -1.46 6.53 12.55
N VAL A 274 -2.10 6.05 13.62
CA VAL A 274 -3.08 4.97 13.48
C VAL A 274 -4.17 5.46 12.53
N PRO A 275 -4.29 4.88 11.33
CA PRO A 275 -5.21 5.44 10.35
C PRO A 275 -6.63 5.19 10.84
N GLY A 276 -7.40 6.27 10.97
CA GLY A 276 -8.84 6.18 11.17
C GLY A 276 -9.55 5.77 9.87
N ASN A 277 -10.71 6.37 9.62
CA ASN A 277 -11.50 6.11 8.40
C ASN A 277 -10.85 6.60 7.08
N ALA A 278 -9.59 7.07 7.07
CA ALA A 278 -8.83 7.47 5.86
C ALA A 278 -7.30 7.37 6.11
N PRO A 279 -6.44 7.27 5.06
CA PRO A 279 -6.73 7.38 3.63
C PRO A 279 -6.53 6.09 2.81
N THR A 280 -7.37 5.98 1.80
CA THR A 280 -7.13 5.18 0.60
C THR A 280 -5.92 5.75 -0.18
N SER A 281 -5.21 4.89 -0.92
CA SER A 281 -4.07 5.34 -1.73
C SER A 281 -4.51 6.40 -2.74
N TRP A 282 -3.71 7.47 -2.86
CA TRP A 282 -3.86 8.50 -3.88
C TRP A 282 -3.34 8.02 -5.25
N VAL A 283 -2.56 6.93 -5.29
CA VAL A 283 -2.08 6.35 -6.53
C VAL A 283 -3.23 5.63 -7.22
N ILE A 284 -3.58 6.13 -8.41
CA ILE A 284 -4.68 5.62 -9.21
C ILE A 284 -4.18 4.58 -10.20
N ALA A 285 -3.29 4.93 -11.10
CA ALA A 285 -2.84 4.06 -12.19
C ALA A 285 -1.37 4.29 -12.51
N ASN A 286 -0.75 3.27 -13.11
CA ASN A 286 0.58 3.36 -13.70
C ASN A 286 0.44 3.12 -15.20
N PHE A 287 1.19 3.84 -16.02
CA PHE A 287 1.26 3.70 -17.48
C PHE A 287 2.72 3.47 -17.87
N ALA A 288 2.97 2.50 -18.74
CA ALA A 288 4.31 2.18 -19.27
C ALA A 288 4.23 1.96 -20.78
N GLY A 289 5.38 1.95 -21.45
CA GLY A 289 5.50 1.72 -22.89
C GLY A 289 6.00 2.94 -23.65
N ALA A 290 5.96 2.87 -24.98
CA ALA A 290 6.54 3.89 -25.88
C ALA A 290 5.91 5.28 -25.77
N ASN A 291 4.72 5.38 -25.19
CA ASN A 291 4.01 6.65 -25.01
C ASN A 291 4.40 7.38 -23.73
N VAL A 292 5.25 6.79 -22.88
CA VAL A 292 5.76 7.42 -21.66
C VAL A 292 7.03 8.18 -21.98
N SER A 293 7.02 9.47 -21.67
CA SER A 293 8.10 10.40 -21.98
C SER A 293 8.47 11.26 -20.78
N SER A 294 9.71 11.75 -20.75
CA SER A 294 10.16 12.74 -19.78
C SER A 294 9.85 14.17 -20.19
N ASP A 295 9.34 14.39 -21.41
CA ASP A 295 8.95 15.71 -21.89
C ASP A 295 7.74 16.26 -21.11
N PRO A 296 7.89 17.40 -20.41
CA PRO A 296 6.80 18.04 -19.69
C PRO A 296 5.57 18.36 -20.55
N ASP A 297 5.75 18.71 -21.83
CA ASP A 297 4.64 19.08 -22.70
C ASP A 297 3.83 17.85 -23.13
N GLU A 298 4.50 16.73 -23.44
CA GLU A 298 3.83 15.44 -23.69
C GLU A 298 3.11 14.93 -22.45
N MET A 299 3.69 15.09 -21.25
CA MET A 299 3.02 14.75 -19.99
C MET A 299 1.78 15.60 -19.73
N LYS A 300 1.84 16.88 -20.09
CA LYS A 300 0.72 17.82 -19.94
C LYS A 300 -0.42 17.44 -20.88
N ALA A 301 -0.11 17.19 -22.15
CA ALA A 301 -1.07 16.72 -23.15
C ALA A 301 -1.70 15.39 -22.73
N ALA A 302 -0.91 14.47 -22.18
CA ALA A 302 -1.41 13.20 -21.66
C ALA A 302 -2.38 13.37 -20.49
N LEU A 303 -2.07 14.24 -19.52
CA LEU A 303 -2.98 14.51 -18.41
C LEU A 303 -4.29 15.19 -18.88
N GLU A 304 -4.20 16.07 -19.88
CA GLU A 304 -5.38 16.69 -20.51
C GLU A 304 -6.28 15.66 -21.18
N ALA A 305 -5.69 14.76 -21.99
CA ALA A 305 -6.40 13.67 -22.62
C ALA A 305 -7.07 12.75 -21.58
N ILE A 306 -6.37 12.41 -20.49
CA ILE A 306 -6.94 11.62 -19.39
C ILE A 306 -8.15 12.33 -18.79
N ILE A 307 -8.04 13.63 -18.47
CA ILE A 307 -9.13 14.41 -17.87
C ILE A 307 -10.34 14.46 -18.80
N ASN A 308 -10.14 14.74 -20.09
CA ASN A 308 -11.22 14.82 -21.07
C ASN A 308 -11.94 13.47 -21.24
N ASN A 309 -11.19 12.39 -21.43
CA ASN A 309 -11.75 11.03 -21.52
C ASN A 309 -12.54 10.64 -20.25
N LEU A 310 -12.05 11.00 -19.06
CA LEU A 310 -12.76 10.72 -17.81
C LEU A 310 -13.98 11.63 -17.61
N PHE A 311 -13.94 12.87 -18.12
CA PHE A 311 -15.04 13.81 -18.00
C PHE A 311 -16.27 13.35 -18.82
N GLU A 312 -16.04 12.82 -20.02
CA GLU A 312 -17.09 12.26 -20.89
C GLU A 312 -17.60 10.89 -20.42
N ASN A 313 -16.91 10.23 -19.48
CA ASN A 313 -17.28 8.90 -19.04
C ASN A 313 -18.49 8.93 -18.07
N PRO A 314 -19.64 8.30 -18.42
CA PRO A 314 -20.85 8.32 -17.59
C PRO A 314 -20.68 7.56 -16.26
N TYR A 315 -19.78 6.57 -16.20
CA TYR A 315 -19.45 5.89 -14.95
C TYR A 315 -18.74 6.83 -13.98
N ILE A 316 -17.84 7.69 -14.47
CA ILE A 316 -17.17 8.70 -13.65
C ILE A 316 -18.21 9.69 -13.10
N ALA A 317 -19.12 10.18 -13.94
CA ALA A 317 -20.21 11.07 -13.52
C ALA A 317 -21.04 10.48 -12.38
N ARG A 318 -21.45 9.20 -12.50
CA ARG A 318 -22.23 8.51 -11.47
C ARG A 318 -21.45 8.34 -10.17
N GLU A 319 -20.19 7.94 -10.25
CA GLU A 319 -19.34 7.70 -9.08
C GLU A 319 -19.01 9.00 -8.33
N THR A 320 -18.64 10.07 -9.04
CA THR A 320 -18.36 11.38 -8.44
C THR A 320 -19.62 11.99 -7.83
N ASN A 321 -20.75 11.91 -8.52
CA ASN A 321 -22.03 12.38 -7.98
C ASN A 321 -22.37 11.64 -6.68
N ARG A 322 -22.31 10.31 -6.68
CA ARG A 322 -22.58 9.49 -5.49
C ARG A 322 -21.63 9.82 -4.33
N ALA A 323 -20.34 10.03 -4.61
CA ALA A 323 -19.33 10.27 -3.59
C ALA A 323 -19.42 11.68 -2.97
N LEU A 324 -19.67 12.69 -3.80
CA LEU A 324 -19.58 14.10 -3.42
C LEU A 324 -20.93 14.72 -3.04
N ALA A 325 -22.04 14.29 -3.66
CA ALA A 325 -23.38 14.74 -3.26
C ALA A 325 -23.69 14.34 -1.81
N GLY A 326 -23.31 13.13 -1.39
CA GLY A 326 -23.44 12.67 0.00
C GLY A 326 -22.60 13.46 1.01
N LYS A 327 -21.66 14.31 0.54
CA LYS A 327 -20.87 15.22 1.37
C LYS A 327 -21.34 16.68 1.27
N GLY A 328 -22.40 16.96 0.50
CA GLY A 328 -22.84 18.33 0.21
C GLY A 328 -21.83 19.13 -0.61
N VAL A 329 -21.00 18.46 -1.42
CA VAL A 329 -19.96 19.11 -2.24
C VAL A 329 -20.42 19.26 -3.68
N GLY A 330 -20.32 20.48 -4.21
CA GLY A 330 -20.71 20.85 -5.59
C GLY A 330 -22.23 20.94 -5.75
N GLY A 331 -22.71 21.94 -6.49
CA GLY A 331 -24.12 22.16 -6.77
C GLY A 331 -24.69 21.22 -7.83
N SER A 332 -23.91 20.92 -8.87
CA SER A 332 -24.32 20.05 -9.99
C SER A 332 -23.47 18.77 -10.11
N VAL A 333 -23.90 17.86 -10.99
CA VAL A 333 -23.13 16.64 -11.34
C VAL A 333 -21.82 17.03 -12.01
N GLU A 334 -21.86 18.02 -12.89
CA GLU A 334 -20.73 18.56 -13.64
C GLU A 334 -19.70 19.17 -12.69
N GLU A 335 -20.14 20.01 -11.75
CA GLU A 335 -19.26 20.62 -10.74
C GLU A 335 -18.55 19.54 -9.91
N ARG A 336 -19.26 18.48 -9.53
CA ARG A 336 -18.68 17.33 -8.81
C ARG A 336 -17.65 16.57 -9.64
N LYS A 337 -17.87 16.38 -10.95
CA LYS A 337 -16.85 15.82 -11.85
C LYS A 337 -15.61 16.71 -11.88
N ILE A 338 -15.79 18.02 -12.09
CA ILE A 338 -14.69 18.98 -12.16
C ILE A 338 -13.87 18.93 -10.87
N ILE A 339 -14.52 18.97 -9.70
CA ILE A 339 -13.84 18.91 -8.39
C ILE A 339 -13.04 17.61 -8.23
N ALA A 340 -13.57 16.47 -8.67
CA ALA A 340 -12.87 15.19 -8.56
C ALA A 340 -11.65 15.15 -9.51
N LEU A 341 -11.84 15.52 -10.78
CA LEU A 341 -10.81 15.46 -11.82
C LEU A 341 -9.74 16.55 -11.65
N SER A 342 -10.06 17.69 -11.04
CA SER A 342 -9.10 18.75 -10.72
C SER A 342 -8.09 18.35 -9.64
N THR A 343 -8.19 17.15 -9.08
CA THR A 343 -7.19 16.61 -8.14
C THR A 343 -6.19 15.68 -8.81
N LEU A 344 -6.39 15.39 -10.10
CA LEU A 344 -5.53 14.49 -10.84
C LEU A 344 -4.16 15.12 -11.08
N SER A 345 -3.17 14.24 -11.15
CA SER A 345 -1.78 14.60 -11.36
C SER A 345 -1.06 13.44 -12.02
N LEU A 346 -0.08 13.75 -12.85
CA LEU A 346 0.73 12.77 -13.54
C LEU A 346 2.19 12.99 -13.18
N SER A 347 2.88 11.98 -12.66
CA SER A 347 4.30 12.05 -12.30
C SER A 347 5.13 11.02 -13.04
N LEU A 348 6.31 11.42 -13.51
CA LEU A 348 7.28 10.51 -14.10
C LEU A 348 8.07 9.79 -13.00
N ILE A 349 8.02 8.47 -12.99
CA ILE A 349 8.82 7.65 -12.10
C ILE A 349 9.94 6.98 -12.92
N PRO A 350 11.21 7.35 -12.69
CA PRO A 350 12.33 6.67 -13.31
C PRO A 350 12.44 5.25 -12.75
N ARG A 351 12.71 4.29 -13.64
CA ARG A 351 12.77 2.87 -13.28
C ARG A 351 13.56 2.09 -14.31
N ARG A 352 14.23 1.02 -13.86
CA ARG A 352 14.84 0.03 -14.74
C ARG A 352 14.13 -1.33 -14.70
N ASN A 353 14.16 -2.05 -15.82
CA ASN A 353 13.69 -3.41 -15.93
C ASN A 353 14.77 -4.42 -15.47
N GLU A 354 14.49 -5.73 -15.53
CA GLU A 354 15.42 -6.78 -15.03
C GLU A 354 16.76 -6.80 -15.78
N HIS A 355 16.78 -6.27 -16.99
CA HIS A 355 17.97 -6.14 -17.84
C HIS A 355 18.73 -4.83 -17.61
N GLY A 356 18.25 -3.98 -16.70
CA GLY A 356 18.84 -2.67 -16.43
C GLY A 356 18.46 -1.59 -17.43
N GLU A 357 17.56 -1.87 -18.37
CA GLU A 357 17.08 -0.90 -19.35
C GLU A 357 16.09 0.06 -18.68
N ASP A 358 16.16 1.33 -19.05
CA ASP A 358 15.26 2.35 -18.51
C ASP A 358 13.85 2.14 -19.07
N THR A 359 12.92 1.82 -18.17
CA THR A 359 11.49 1.64 -18.45
C THR A 359 10.70 2.60 -17.55
N PRO A 360 10.68 3.91 -17.87
CA PRO A 360 9.98 4.88 -17.05
C PRO A 360 8.48 4.59 -17.02
N VAL A 361 7.83 5.06 -15.96
CA VAL A 361 6.40 4.89 -15.75
C VAL A 361 5.78 6.25 -15.46
N TRP A 362 4.67 6.58 -16.11
CA TRP A 362 3.81 7.65 -15.64
C TRP A 362 2.86 7.12 -14.58
N GLN A 363 2.89 7.74 -13.39
CA GLN A 363 1.98 7.42 -12.31
C GLN A 363 0.90 8.50 -12.21
N LEU A 364 -0.34 8.10 -12.43
CA LEU A 364 -1.53 8.91 -12.20
C LEU A 364 -1.89 8.84 -10.72
N ALA A 365 -1.94 9.99 -10.08
CA ALA A 365 -2.43 10.13 -8.71
C ALA A 365 -3.59 11.13 -8.66
N GLY A 366 -4.46 10.96 -7.67
CA GLY A 366 -5.57 11.87 -7.43
C GLY A 366 -6.19 11.66 -6.06
N ARG A 367 -6.92 12.66 -5.58
CA ARG A 367 -7.53 12.56 -4.25
C ARG A 367 -8.62 11.49 -4.26
N PRO A 368 -8.63 10.58 -3.28
CA PRO A 368 -9.76 9.68 -3.09
C PRO A 368 -11.06 10.43 -2.81
N ILE A 369 -12.10 10.12 -3.57
CA ILE A 369 -13.44 10.69 -3.36
C ILE A 369 -14.27 9.86 -2.37
N HIS A 370 -13.97 8.56 -2.22
CA HIS A 370 -14.65 7.64 -1.31
C HIS A 370 -13.89 7.41 -0.01
N LYS A 371 -14.61 7.34 1.11
CA LYS A 371 -14.07 6.89 2.41
C LYS A 371 -14.02 5.36 2.50
N ASN A 372 -15.00 4.66 1.92
CA ASN A 372 -15.07 3.21 1.93
C ASN A 372 -14.12 2.58 0.90
N HIS A 373 -13.35 1.58 1.33
CA HIS A 373 -12.44 0.81 0.49
C HIS A 373 -13.13 0.09 -0.68
N LYS A 374 -14.37 -0.38 -0.52
CA LYS A 374 -15.10 -1.08 -1.59
C LYS A 374 -15.43 -0.13 -2.75
N ASP A 375 -15.96 1.04 -2.45
CA ASP A 375 -16.34 2.03 -3.45
C ASP A 375 -15.09 2.66 -4.07
N HIS A 376 -14.05 2.93 -3.27
CA HIS A 376 -12.75 3.36 -3.81
C HIS A 376 -12.15 2.35 -4.79
N ARG A 377 -12.26 1.04 -4.51
CA ARG A 377 -11.81 0.01 -5.48
C ARG A 377 -12.59 0.07 -6.79
N MET A 378 -13.90 0.34 -6.74
CA MET A 378 -14.71 0.49 -7.95
C MET A 378 -14.30 1.73 -8.74
N TRP A 379 -14.10 2.86 -8.06
CA TRP A 379 -13.55 4.08 -8.65
C TRP A 379 -12.21 3.83 -9.37
N LEU A 380 -11.25 3.21 -8.68
CA LEU A 380 -9.95 2.85 -9.26
C LEU A 380 -10.09 1.89 -10.44
N LYS A 381 -10.99 0.91 -10.35
CA LYS A 381 -11.23 -0.06 -11.42
C LYS A 381 -11.76 0.63 -12.67
N THR A 382 -12.72 1.53 -12.54
CA THR A 382 -13.27 2.29 -13.66
C THR A 382 -12.17 3.04 -14.39
N ILE A 383 -11.32 3.79 -13.68
CA ILE A 383 -10.24 4.56 -14.30
C ILE A 383 -9.20 3.64 -14.96
N ARG A 384 -8.79 2.56 -14.28
CA ARG A 384 -7.75 1.63 -14.80
C ARG A 384 -8.20 0.83 -16.02
N GLN A 385 -9.50 0.67 -16.24
CA GLN A 385 -10.05 -0.06 -17.39
C GLN A 385 -10.30 0.85 -18.60
N THR A 386 -10.20 2.18 -18.42
CA THR A 386 -10.30 3.14 -19.52
C THR A 386 -8.98 3.17 -20.28
N THR A 387 -9.08 3.04 -21.61
CA THR A 387 -7.99 3.39 -22.53
C THR A 387 -8.07 4.87 -22.80
N PHE A 388 -6.96 5.59 -22.66
CA PHE A 388 -6.91 7.02 -22.94
C PHE A 388 -6.26 7.24 -24.29
N GLU A 389 -7.06 7.66 -25.26
CA GLU A 389 -6.54 8.06 -26.57
C GLU A 389 -5.78 9.38 -26.43
N LEU A 390 -4.55 9.39 -26.90
CA LEU A 390 -3.69 10.57 -27.06
C LEU A 390 -3.70 10.99 -28.53
N ASP A 391 -3.11 12.14 -28.83
CA ASP A 391 -2.89 12.56 -30.21
C ASP A 391 -2.03 11.53 -31.00
N ASN A 392 -2.18 11.54 -32.32
CA ASN A 392 -1.41 10.70 -33.25
C ASN A 392 -1.62 9.18 -33.09
N MET A 393 -2.86 8.74 -32.82
CA MET A 393 -3.23 7.31 -32.67
C MET A 393 -2.45 6.57 -31.56
N ARG A 394 -1.92 7.31 -30.59
CA ARG A 394 -1.28 6.74 -29.41
C ARG A 394 -2.33 6.51 -28.33
N SER A 395 -2.18 5.48 -27.53
CA SER A 395 -3.08 5.23 -26.39
C SER A 395 -2.32 4.87 -25.12
N LEU A 396 -2.86 5.29 -23.98
CA LEU A 396 -2.38 4.90 -22.66
C LEU A 396 -3.28 3.83 -22.08
N THR A 397 -2.67 2.69 -21.74
CA THR A 397 -3.33 1.59 -21.04
C THR A 397 -2.69 1.42 -19.68
N SER A 398 -3.51 1.32 -18.62
CA SER A 398 -2.98 1.10 -17.27
C SER A 398 -2.28 -0.25 -17.18
N THR A 399 -1.07 -0.25 -16.63
CA THR A 399 -0.33 -1.47 -16.32
C THR A 399 -0.68 -1.97 -14.93
N ALA A 400 -0.72 -3.30 -14.77
CA ALA A 400 -0.92 -3.94 -13.46
C ALA A 400 0.35 -3.90 -12.57
N GLU A 401 1.39 -3.23 -13.06
CA GLU A 401 2.70 -3.28 -12.46
C GLU A 401 2.77 -2.40 -11.21
N ILE A 402 3.35 -2.97 -10.16
CA ILE A 402 3.48 -2.29 -8.88
C ILE A 402 4.77 -1.47 -8.93
N VAL A 403 4.61 -0.17 -9.14
CA VAL A 403 5.69 0.79 -8.91
C VAL A 403 5.63 1.22 -7.45
N GLY A 404 6.64 0.80 -6.69
CA GLY A 404 6.76 1.13 -5.28
C GLY A 404 8.11 0.69 -4.72
N CYS A 405 8.55 1.40 -3.69
CA CYS A 405 9.81 1.15 -3.01
C CYS A 405 9.60 0.05 -1.96
N VAL A 406 10.30 -1.07 -2.10
CA VAL A 406 10.21 -2.19 -1.14
C VAL A 406 10.75 -1.81 0.23
N TRP A 407 11.67 -0.85 0.27
CA TRP A 407 12.36 -0.45 1.48
C TRP A 407 11.50 0.48 2.31
N CYS A 408 11.27 1.72 1.85
CA CYS A 408 10.52 2.71 2.60
C CYS A 408 8.99 2.56 2.46
N LYS A 409 8.53 1.62 1.63
CA LYS A 409 7.11 1.32 1.31
C LYS A 409 6.34 2.46 0.62
N ALA A 410 7.03 3.48 0.13
CA ALA A 410 6.42 4.54 -0.67
C ALA A 410 5.95 4.01 -2.04
N GLU A 411 4.85 4.55 -2.55
CA GLU A 411 4.29 4.18 -3.85
C GLU A 411 4.80 5.09 -5.00
N THR A 412 5.55 6.14 -4.69
CA THR A 412 5.93 7.20 -5.64
C THR A 412 7.32 7.07 -6.25
N HIS A 413 8.07 6.03 -5.90
CA HIS A 413 9.39 5.76 -6.50
C HIS A 413 9.71 4.26 -6.44
N SER A 414 10.63 3.82 -7.29
CA SER A 414 11.18 2.47 -7.26
C SER A 414 12.24 2.32 -6.15
N SER A 415 12.55 1.08 -5.75
CA SER A 415 13.61 0.82 -4.76
C SER A 415 14.97 1.42 -5.18
N GLU A 416 15.29 1.34 -6.47
CA GLU A 416 16.52 1.87 -7.10
C GLU A 416 16.65 3.39 -6.94
N ASN A 417 15.52 4.07 -6.93
CA ASN A 417 15.42 5.52 -6.85
C ASN A 417 14.96 6.01 -5.46
N CYS A 418 15.12 5.17 -4.43
CA CYS A 418 14.86 5.58 -3.05
C CYS A 418 15.75 6.78 -2.67
N PRO A 419 15.18 7.91 -2.23
CA PRO A 419 15.97 9.11 -1.93
C PRO A 419 16.72 9.01 -0.60
N PHE A 420 16.26 8.20 0.35
CA PHE A 420 16.78 8.16 1.72
C PHE A 420 18.25 7.75 1.83
N PRO A 421 18.71 6.64 1.18
CA PRO A 421 20.12 6.26 1.25
C PRO A 421 21.08 7.27 0.59
N LYS A 422 20.54 8.24 -0.15
CA LYS A 422 21.32 9.27 -0.85
C LYS A 422 21.47 10.56 -0.02
N LEU A 423 20.92 10.61 1.18
CA LEU A 423 21.06 11.76 2.09
C LEU A 423 22.43 11.72 2.78
N LYS A 424 23.06 12.89 2.91
CA LYS A 424 24.45 13.04 3.41
C LYS A 424 24.64 12.51 4.85
N ASP A 425 23.62 12.65 5.70
CA ASP A 425 23.61 12.27 7.11
C ASP A 425 22.73 11.03 7.38
N TRP A 426 22.46 10.22 6.35
CA TRP A 426 21.64 9.02 6.49
C TRP A 426 22.30 8.01 7.44
N LYS A 427 21.63 7.70 8.56
CA LYS A 427 22.06 6.69 9.54
C LYS A 427 21.29 5.38 9.44
N GLY A 428 20.45 5.26 8.41
CA GLY A 428 19.59 4.11 8.20
C GLY A 428 20.27 3.02 7.37
N PRO A 429 19.55 1.93 7.07
CA PRO A 429 20.08 0.89 6.21
C PRO A 429 20.35 1.45 4.81
N SER A 430 21.43 0.97 4.20
CA SER A 430 21.80 1.24 2.81
C SER A 430 21.79 -0.07 2.03
N PRO A 431 21.42 -0.06 0.73
CA PRO A 431 21.40 -1.27 -0.07
C PRO A 431 22.79 -1.89 -0.19
N ASP A 432 22.91 -3.16 0.17
CA ASP A 432 24.15 -3.94 0.06
C ASP A 432 24.58 -4.02 -1.42
N ASN A 433 25.77 -3.51 -1.73
CA ASN A 433 26.40 -3.59 -3.06
C ASN A 433 25.51 -3.13 -4.23
N GLY A 434 24.56 -2.21 -3.99
CA GLY A 434 23.66 -1.70 -5.03
C GLY A 434 22.61 -2.71 -5.53
N ILE A 435 22.42 -3.85 -4.86
CA ILE A 435 21.39 -4.82 -5.25
C ILE A 435 20.05 -4.35 -4.70
N PHE A 436 19.23 -3.76 -5.58
CA PHE A 436 17.89 -3.32 -5.22
C PHE A 436 16.87 -4.45 -5.29
N VAL A 437 16.11 -4.61 -4.22
CA VAL A 437 15.05 -5.61 -4.16
C VAL A 437 13.78 -5.08 -4.80
N ARG A 438 13.23 -5.86 -5.74
CA ARG A 438 11.98 -5.55 -6.42
C ARG A 438 10.78 -5.98 -5.59
N PRO A 439 9.63 -5.27 -5.72
CA PRO A 439 8.41 -5.72 -5.08
C PRO A 439 8.06 -7.12 -5.55
N GLU A 440 8.00 -8.08 -4.62
CA GLU A 440 7.41 -9.37 -4.92
C GLU A 440 5.96 -9.16 -5.36
N PRO A 441 5.48 -9.84 -6.40
CA PRO A 441 4.07 -9.81 -6.75
C PRO A 441 3.26 -10.21 -5.51
N PRO A 442 2.11 -9.56 -5.25
CA PRO A 442 1.33 -9.82 -4.05
C PRO A 442 1.00 -11.31 -3.99
N TYR A 443 1.43 -11.96 -2.91
CA TYR A 443 1.18 -13.37 -2.71
C TYR A 443 -0.33 -13.62 -2.82
N ARG A 444 -0.74 -14.24 -3.92
CA ARG A 444 -2.09 -14.76 -4.07
C ARG A 444 -2.06 -16.15 -3.46
N PRO A 445 -2.61 -16.38 -2.25
CA PRO A 445 -2.77 -17.74 -1.76
C PRO A 445 -3.48 -18.51 -2.85
N ASP A 446 -2.88 -19.60 -3.30
CA ASP A 446 -3.37 -20.40 -4.43
C ASP A 446 -4.74 -21.00 -4.06
N MET A 447 -5.80 -20.20 -4.29
CA MET A 447 -7.19 -20.54 -4.01
C MET A 447 -7.62 -21.74 -4.86
N ASN A 448 -7.00 -21.91 -6.03
CA ASN A 448 -7.26 -23.02 -6.93
C ASN A 448 -6.74 -24.34 -6.35
N ARG A 449 -5.59 -24.33 -5.65
CA ARG A 449 -5.08 -25.54 -4.98
C ARG A 449 -5.98 -26.03 -3.83
N ARG A 450 -6.66 -25.11 -3.12
CA ARG A 450 -7.65 -25.49 -2.10
C ARG A 450 -8.91 -26.10 -2.73
N ARG A 451 -9.41 -25.53 -3.83
CA ARG A 451 -10.55 -26.13 -4.57
C ARG A 451 -10.22 -27.49 -5.16
N ALA A 452 -9.02 -27.68 -5.71
CA ALA A 452 -8.58 -28.96 -6.27
C ALA A 452 -8.38 -30.08 -5.23
N ARG A 453 -8.04 -29.74 -3.97
CA ARG A 453 -7.95 -30.72 -2.88
C ARG A 453 -9.30 -31.10 -2.31
N ALA A 454 -10.24 -30.15 -2.19
CA ALA A 454 -11.61 -30.43 -1.75
C ALA A 454 -12.31 -31.41 -2.71
N THR A 455 -12.16 -31.22 -4.02
CA THR A 455 -12.80 -32.11 -5.01
C THR A 455 -12.19 -33.52 -5.09
N LYS A 456 -10.90 -33.70 -4.76
CA LYS A 456 -10.29 -35.04 -4.67
C LYS A 456 -10.70 -35.80 -3.41
N SER A 457 -10.92 -35.10 -2.30
CA SER A 457 -11.43 -35.69 -1.06
C SER A 457 -12.85 -36.24 -1.25
N ASP A 458 -13.72 -35.48 -1.93
CA ASP A 458 -15.12 -35.88 -2.15
C ASP A 458 -15.27 -37.04 -3.15
N LYS A 459 -14.31 -37.23 -4.08
CA LYS A 459 -14.33 -38.39 -4.98
C LYS A 459 -13.93 -39.68 -4.28
N ARG A 460 -12.91 -39.66 -3.40
CA ARG A 460 -12.50 -40.86 -2.65
C ARG A 460 -13.53 -41.34 -1.63
N GLY A 461 -14.40 -40.45 -1.13
CA GLY A 461 -15.50 -40.83 -0.24
C GLY A 461 -16.68 -41.53 -0.92
N LYS A 462 -16.75 -41.51 -2.26
CA LYS A 462 -17.84 -42.13 -3.04
C LYS A 462 -17.50 -43.47 -3.67
N GLU A 463 -16.22 -43.87 -3.70
CA GLU A 463 -15.82 -45.19 -4.21
C GLU A 463 -15.78 -46.27 -3.11
N ASN A 464 -15.97 -45.89 -1.84
CA ASN A 464 -15.99 -46.81 -0.69
C ASN A 464 -17.37 -46.88 0.00
N ARG A 465 -18.45 -46.58 -0.72
CA ARG A 465 -19.85 -46.85 -0.34
C ARG A 465 -20.55 -47.44 -1.55
#